data_AF-A0A661AVD9-F1
#
_entry.id   AF-A0A661AVD9-F1
#
_cell.length_a   1.000
_cell.length_b   1.000
_cell.length_c   1.000
_cell.angle_alpha   90.00
_cell.angle_beta   90.00
_cell.angle_gamma   90.00
#
_symmetry.space_group_name_H-M   'P 1'
#
loop_
_entity.id
_entity.type
_entity.pdbx_description
1 polymer ?
#
loop_
_entity_poly.entity_id
_entity_poly.type
_entity_poly.pdbx_seq_one_letter_code
_entity_poly.pdbx_strand_id
1 'polypeptide(L)'
;MKDSLEIIFSTDTDEIWETLEILARKSKAKIPEKVGEVVRSIDEIKSFGNPENFIRNAPPSLVNASNISDIANLVSSWAKIVDFQKNLEYIVRFLDSVVLDPADVQLNLLKQTISETFTVIVFSQPHRVEEILTRFENLMQKYIAQYLKFHREHNEKLIAISPSFEILLDKIRIMENLYSIPILQPYCDISEFQDFMDVSRLLIPCEHNPTEDEIRHNFVCPECRKTFLDAEILNYFETAERKISKKFDDCMKALAYNLSDKIIDSEDDPVKSLVQAIIVSDLDKIRNIFSDKLLERIRTILED
;
A
#
# COMPACT_ATOMS: atom_id res chain seq x y z
N MET A 1 -27.93 28.65 -33.64
CA MET A 1 -29.12 28.10 -32.95
C MET A 1 -29.56 26.77 -33.56
N LYS A 2 -29.84 26.69 -34.88
CA LYS A 2 -30.21 25.41 -35.52
C LYS A 2 -29.14 24.32 -35.29
N ASP A 3 -27.88 24.63 -35.60
CA ASP A 3 -26.74 23.71 -35.42
C ASP A 3 -26.57 23.27 -33.96
N SER A 4 -26.76 24.18 -33.01
CA SER A 4 -26.72 23.89 -31.56
C SER A 4 -27.84 22.94 -31.13
N LEU A 5 -29.03 23.08 -31.70
CA LEU A 5 -30.14 22.15 -31.45
C LEU A 5 -29.85 20.79 -32.09
N GLU A 6 -29.32 20.75 -33.31
CA GLU A 6 -28.93 19.50 -33.97
C GLU A 6 -27.98 18.68 -33.08
N ILE A 7 -26.96 19.33 -32.49
CA ILE A 7 -26.05 18.72 -31.50
C ILE A 7 -26.81 18.15 -30.29
N ILE A 8 -27.69 18.95 -29.68
CA ILE A 8 -28.44 18.53 -28.49
C ILE A 8 -29.33 17.33 -28.82
N PHE A 9 -30.04 17.35 -29.95
CA PHE A 9 -30.93 16.27 -30.37
C PHE A 9 -30.18 15.00 -30.81
N SER A 10 -28.98 15.12 -31.39
CA SER A 10 -28.20 13.97 -31.85
C SER A 10 -27.39 13.28 -30.75
N THR A 11 -27.12 13.96 -29.63
CA THR A 11 -26.27 13.41 -28.56
C THR A 11 -27.09 12.49 -27.65
N ASP A 12 -26.52 11.35 -27.25
CA ASP A 12 -27.14 10.48 -26.24
C ASP A 12 -26.96 11.08 -24.84
N THR A 13 -28.04 11.56 -24.23
CA THR A 13 -28.01 12.20 -22.90
C THR A 13 -28.06 11.18 -21.79
N ASP A 14 -28.64 10.01 -22.03
CA ASP A 14 -28.73 8.93 -21.06
C ASP A 14 -27.34 8.34 -20.83
N GLU A 15 -26.58 8.10 -21.92
CA GLU A 15 -25.20 7.65 -21.85
C GLU A 15 -24.30 8.65 -21.10
N ILE A 16 -24.42 9.96 -21.41
CA ILE A 16 -23.69 11.01 -20.69
C ILE A 16 -24.01 10.96 -19.19
N TRP A 17 -25.29 10.89 -18.83
CA TRP A 17 -25.70 10.88 -17.43
C TRP A 17 -25.17 9.66 -16.69
N GLU A 18 -25.28 8.46 -17.28
CA GLU A 18 -24.74 7.23 -16.72
C GLU A 18 -23.23 7.33 -16.48
N THR A 19 -22.46 7.83 -17.46
CA THR A 19 -21.01 8.04 -17.30
C THR A 19 -20.71 9.01 -16.15
N LEU A 20 -21.44 10.13 -16.06
CA LEU A 20 -21.25 11.11 -14.98
C LEU A 20 -21.56 10.51 -13.59
N GLU A 21 -22.61 9.70 -13.47
CA GLU A 21 -22.94 8.98 -12.24
C GLU A 21 -21.89 7.94 -11.84
N ILE A 22 -21.36 7.19 -12.81
CA ILE A 22 -20.26 6.24 -12.58
C ILE A 22 -19.04 6.99 -12.04
N LEU A 23 -18.63 8.08 -12.69
CA LEU A 23 -17.48 8.87 -12.28
C LEU A 23 -17.69 9.54 -10.92
N ALA A 24 -18.89 10.07 -10.65
CA ALA A 24 -19.24 10.65 -9.34
C ALA A 24 -19.11 9.61 -8.22
N ARG A 25 -19.70 8.43 -8.40
CA ARG A 25 -19.64 7.33 -7.42
C ARG A 25 -18.21 6.87 -7.18
N LYS A 26 -17.42 6.64 -8.24
CA LYS A 26 -16.02 6.19 -8.10
C LYS A 26 -15.15 7.25 -7.43
N SER A 27 -15.35 8.53 -7.76
CA SER A 27 -14.61 9.64 -7.15
C SER A 27 -15.15 10.08 -5.78
N LYS A 28 -16.19 9.40 -5.26
CA LYS A 28 -16.88 9.73 -4.00
C LYS A 28 -17.38 11.18 -3.99
N ALA A 29 -17.73 11.72 -5.16
CA ALA A 29 -18.20 13.08 -5.37
C ALA A 29 -19.71 13.12 -5.51
N LYS A 30 -20.31 14.26 -5.17
CA LYS A 30 -21.70 14.56 -5.52
C LYS A 30 -21.73 15.28 -6.86
N ILE A 31 -22.65 14.88 -7.73
CA ILE A 31 -22.94 15.62 -8.96
C ILE A 31 -23.50 17.00 -8.55
N PRO A 32 -22.93 18.11 -9.03
CA PRO A 32 -23.46 19.44 -8.75
C PRO A 32 -24.89 19.60 -9.26
N GLU A 33 -25.76 20.29 -8.50
CA GLU A 33 -27.16 20.52 -8.87
C GLU A 33 -27.33 21.16 -10.25
N LYS A 34 -26.41 22.06 -10.61
CA LYS A 34 -26.34 22.72 -11.92
C LYS A 34 -26.22 21.73 -13.09
N VAL A 35 -25.56 20.57 -12.90
CA VAL A 35 -25.51 19.53 -13.93
C VAL A 35 -26.91 18.95 -14.16
N GLY A 36 -27.64 18.67 -13.07
CA GLY A 36 -29.02 18.18 -13.15
C GLY A 36 -29.99 19.20 -13.77
N GLU A 37 -29.79 20.50 -13.53
CA GLU A 37 -30.53 21.57 -14.22
C GLU A 37 -30.30 21.57 -15.73
N VAL A 38 -29.06 21.39 -16.16
CA VAL A 38 -28.71 21.31 -17.59
C VAL A 38 -29.33 20.07 -18.22
N VAL A 39 -29.25 18.90 -17.57
CA VAL A 39 -29.87 17.65 -18.07
C VAL A 39 -31.37 17.81 -18.23
N ARG A 40 -32.07 18.34 -17.21
CA ARG A 40 -33.52 18.65 -17.33
C ARG A 40 -33.83 19.61 -18.47
N SER A 41 -32.98 20.61 -18.69
CA SER A 41 -33.15 21.55 -19.81
C SER A 41 -32.98 20.85 -21.16
N ILE A 42 -32.06 19.89 -21.27
CA ILE A 42 -31.87 19.08 -22.47
C ILE A 42 -33.10 18.20 -22.72
N ASP A 43 -33.63 17.55 -21.68
CA ASP A 43 -34.84 16.71 -21.79
C ASP A 43 -36.06 17.53 -22.22
N GLU A 44 -36.22 18.73 -21.65
CA GLU A 44 -37.28 19.66 -22.04
C GLU A 44 -37.14 20.07 -23.51
N ILE A 45 -35.93 20.39 -23.98
CA ILE A 45 -35.65 20.68 -25.40
C ILE A 45 -35.97 19.45 -26.28
N LYS A 46 -35.51 18.26 -25.88
CA LYS A 46 -35.70 17.01 -26.63
C LYS A 46 -37.15 16.54 -26.68
N SER A 47 -37.99 16.93 -25.73
CA SER A 47 -39.43 16.59 -25.71
C SER A 47 -40.20 17.10 -26.95
N PHE A 48 -39.65 18.10 -27.65
CA PHE A 48 -40.19 18.61 -28.91
C PHE A 48 -39.87 17.69 -30.11
N GLY A 49 -39.07 16.63 -29.94
CA GLY A 49 -38.84 15.58 -30.93
C GLY A 49 -37.88 15.91 -32.08
N ASN A 50 -37.79 17.16 -32.54
CA ASN A 50 -36.78 17.62 -33.50
C ASN A 50 -36.50 19.13 -33.43
N PRO A 51 -35.36 19.60 -33.98
CA PRO A 51 -34.99 21.01 -33.97
C PRO A 51 -36.03 21.94 -34.60
N GLU A 52 -36.66 21.56 -35.73
CA GLU A 52 -37.67 22.39 -36.40
C GLU A 52 -38.92 22.61 -35.53
N ASN A 53 -39.37 21.56 -34.85
CA ASN A 53 -40.53 21.61 -33.98
C ASN A 53 -40.25 22.48 -32.73
N PHE A 54 -39.05 22.36 -32.17
CA PHE A 54 -38.59 23.24 -31.07
C PHE A 54 -38.63 24.72 -31.48
N ILE A 55 -38.02 25.08 -32.61
CA ILE A 55 -37.96 26.48 -33.07
C ILE A 55 -39.35 27.09 -33.29
N ARG A 56 -40.32 26.27 -33.75
CA ARG A 56 -41.68 26.74 -34.07
C ARG A 56 -42.59 26.84 -32.85
N ASN A 57 -42.46 25.92 -31.88
CA ASN A 57 -43.47 25.70 -30.84
C ASN A 57 -42.96 25.89 -29.41
N ALA A 58 -41.66 26.06 -29.18
CA ALA A 58 -41.13 26.27 -27.85
C ALA A 58 -41.52 27.66 -27.29
N PRO A 59 -41.80 27.77 -25.98
CA PRO A 59 -42.10 29.04 -25.34
C PRO A 59 -40.89 30.00 -25.40
N PRO A 60 -41.10 31.33 -25.47
CA PRO A 60 -40.01 32.31 -25.55
C PRO A 60 -38.97 32.20 -24.43
N SER A 61 -39.34 31.67 -23.27
CA SER A 61 -38.44 31.42 -22.14
C SER A 61 -37.35 30.39 -22.42
N LEU A 62 -37.60 29.43 -23.34
CA LEU A 62 -36.64 28.39 -23.74
C LEU A 62 -35.87 28.76 -25.00
N VAL A 63 -36.40 29.68 -25.82
CA VAL A 63 -35.81 30.10 -27.10
C VAL A 63 -34.81 31.24 -26.87
N ASN A 64 -33.82 31.02 -26.01
CA ASN A 64 -32.67 31.91 -25.87
C ASN A 64 -31.47 31.30 -26.61
N ALA A 65 -31.07 31.92 -27.73
CA ALA A 65 -29.99 31.41 -28.57
C ALA A 65 -28.64 31.27 -27.84
N SER A 66 -28.34 32.15 -26.88
CA SER A 66 -27.12 32.06 -26.06
C SER A 66 -27.17 30.81 -25.17
N ASN A 67 -28.28 30.62 -24.44
CA ASN A 67 -28.45 29.48 -23.54
C ASN A 67 -28.40 28.15 -24.31
N ILE A 68 -29.06 28.07 -25.47
CA ILE A 68 -29.05 26.88 -26.32
C ILE A 68 -27.62 26.59 -26.81
N SER A 69 -26.87 27.63 -27.19
CA SER A 69 -25.48 27.46 -27.60
C SER A 69 -24.61 26.98 -26.44
N ASP A 70 -24.79 27.51 -25.23
CA ASP A 70 -24.04 27.12 -24.04
C ASP A 70 -24.32 25.66 -23.65
N ILE A 71 -25.59 25.24 -23.69
CA ILE A 71 -26.00 23.85 -23.47
C ILE A 71 -25.37 22.94 -24.53
N ALA A 72 -25.43 23.29 -25.81
CA ALA A 72 -24.86 22.48 -26.88
C ALA A 72 -23.33 22.31 -26.73
N ASN A 73 -22.62 23.37 -26.36
CA ASN A 73 -21.18 23.34 -26.09
C ASN A 73 -20.85 22.44 -24.89
N LEU A 74 -21.65 22.51 -23.83
CA LEU A 74 -21.47 21.71 -22.63
C LEU A 74 -21.74 20.22 -22.89
N VAL A 75 -22.83 19.91 -23.59
CA VAL A 75 -23.19 18.55 -24.03
C VAL A 75 -22.12 17.96 -24.92
N SER A 76 -21.64 18.71 -25.92
CA SER A 76 -20.53 18.28 -26.79
C SER A 76 -19.26 17.97 -25.98
N SER A 77 -19.01 18.76 -24.93
CA SER A 77 -17.87 18.55 -24.05
C SER A 77 -18.07 17.34 -23.14
N TRP A 78 -19.29 17.06 -22.67
CA TRP A 78 -19.61 15.85 -21.91
C TRP A 78 -19.60 14.59 -22.78
N ALA A 79 -19.96 14.66 -24.06
CA ALA A 79 -19.77 13.54 -24.98
C ALA A 79 -18.30 13.09 -25.02
N LYS A 80 -17.34 14.03 -24.95
CA LYS A 80 -15.92 13.68 -24.80
C LYS A 80 -15.59 12.97 -23.47
N ILE A 81 -16.31 13.28 -22.39
CA ILE A 81 -16.14 12.58 -21.11
C ILE A 81 -16.52 11.10 -21.25
N VAL A 82 -17.56 10.79 -22.04
CA VAL A 82 -17.95 9.41 -22.39
C VAL A 82 -16.80 8.71 -23.12
N ASP A 83 -16.23 9.35 -24.16
CA ASP A 83 -15.09 8.79 -24.91
C ASP A 83 -13.88 8.48 -24.01
N PHE A 84 -13.64 9.31 -22.98
CA PHE A 84 -12.53 9.16 -22.04
C PHE A 84 -12.89 8.41 -20.75
N GLN A 85 -14.08 7.82 -20.64
CA GLN A 85 -14.57 7.22 -19.39
C GLN A 85 -13.54 6.26 -18.78
N LYS A 86 -13.00 5.30 -19.56
CA LYS A 86 -12.03 4.32 -19.06
C LYS A 86 -10.76 4.97 -18.50
N ASN A 87 -10.26 6.01 -19.16
CA ASN A 87 -9.09 6.76 -18.69
C ASN A 87 -9.40 7.50 -17.39
N LEU A 88 -10.55 8.15 -17.30
CA LEU A 88 -10.98 8.88 -16.10
C LEU A 88 -11.20 7.93 -14.91
N GLU A 89 -11.80 6.76 -15.14
CA GLU A 89 -11.93 5.73 -14.11
C GLU A 89 -10.57 5.21 -13.62
N TYR A 90 -9.61 5.06 -14.53
CA TYR A 90 -8.25 4.67 -14.20
C TYR A 90 -7.53 5.74 -13.36
N ILE A 91 -7.75 7.03 -13.65
CA ILE A 91 -7.27 8.14 -12.81
C ILE A 91 -7.84 8.02 -11.40
N VAL A 92 -9.15 7.86 -11.28
CA VAL A 92 -9.81 7.75 -9.97
C VAL A 92 -9.26 6.57 -9.17
N ARG A 93 -9.08 5.42 -9.83
CA ARG A 93 -8.47 4.24 -9.20
C ARG A 93 -7.09 4.56 -8.66
N PHE A 94 -6.22 5.18 -9.47
CA PHE A 94 -4.88 5.58 -9.04
C PHE A 94 -4.92 6.52 -7.84
N LEU A 95 -5.74 7.58 -7.90
CA LEU A 95 -5.82 8.58 -6.83
C LEU A 95 -6.27 7.97 -5.49
N ASP A 96 -7.19 7.01 -5.52
CA ASP A 96 -7.71 6.33 -4.33
C ASP A 96 -6.74 5.29 -3.76
N SER A 97 -6.01 4.55 -4.61
CA SER A 97 -5.21 3.40 -4.18
C SER A 97 -3.72 3.68 -3.98
N VAL A 98 -3.17 4.70 -4.65
CA VAL A 98 -1.71 4.89 -4.66
C VAL A 98 -1.20 5.45 -3.33
N VAL A 99 -0.18 4.79 -2.79
CA VAL A 99 0.62 5.26 -1.67
C VAL A 99 1.85 5.97 -2.24
N LEU A 100 2.01 7.25 -1.92
CA LEU A 100 3.18 8.04 -2.30
C LEU A 100 4.15 8.15 -1.13
N ASP A 101 5.44 8.34 -1.43
CA ASP A 101 6.42 8.73 -0.42
C ASP A 101 5.99 10.06 0.25
N PRO A 102 5.76 10.11 1.58
CA PRO A 102 5.43 11.34 2.28
C PRO A 102 6.49 12.45 2.13
N ALA A 103 7.74 12.08 1.89
CA ALA A 103 8.84 13.03 1.70
C ALA A 103 8.84 13.67 0.29
N ASP A 104 8.17 13.08 -0.70
CA ASP A 104 8.11 13.63 -2.05
C ASP A 104 7.00 14.68 -2.18
N VAL A 105 7.33 15.90 -1.76
CA VAL A 105 6.40 17.04 -1.80
C VAL A 105 5.87 17.29 -3.22
N GLN A 106 6.68 17.07 -4.26
CA GLN A 106 6.30 17.37 -5.63
C GLN A 106 5.24 16.40 -6.14
N LEU A 107 5.43 15.09 -5.95
CA LEU A 107 4.47 14.07 -6.35
C LEU A 107 3.16 14.19 -5.58
N ASN A 108 3.24 14.45 -4.28
CA ASN A 108 2.05 14.69 -3.46
C ASN A 108 1.25 15.91 -3.93
N LEU A 109 1.91 17.03 -4.26
CA LEU A 109 1.25 18.22 -4.78
C LEU A 109 0.57 17.96 -6.14
N LEU A 110 1.23 17.19 -7.03
CA LEU A 110 0.64 16.80 -8.32
C LEU A 110 -0.61 15.94 -8.11
N LYS A 111 -0.54 14.92 -7.25
CA LYS A 111 -1.69 14.05 -6.90
C LYS A 111 -2.84 14.88 -6.32
N GLN A 112 -2.54 15.79 -5.39
CA GLN A 112 -3.53 16.67 -4.78
C GLN A 112 -4.19 17.58 -5.82
N THR A 113 -3.40 18.24 -6.67
CA THR A 113 -3.91 19.14 -7.71
C THR A 113 -4.87 18.41 -8.65
N ILE A 114 -4.52 17.19 -9.07
CA ILE A 114 -5.41 16.38 -9.93
C ILE A 114 -6.68 15.99 -9.15
N SER A 115 -6.55 15.57 -7.89
CA SER A 115 -7.70 15.16 -7.06
C SER A 115 -8.70 16.31 -6.87
N GLU A 116 -8.22 17.52 -6.59
CA GLU A 116 -9.05 18.71 -6.38
C GLU A 116 -9.70 19.21 -7.68
N THR A 117 -9.00 19.09 -8.81
CA THR A 117 -9.51 19.60 -10.10
C THR A 117 -10.34 18.57 -10.86
N PHE A 118 -10.26 17.28 -10.52
CA PHE A 118 -10.94 16.20 -11.25
C PHE A 118 -12.44 16.39 -11.35
N THR A 119 -13.12 16.56 -10.22
CA THR A 119 -14.58 16.68 -10.19
C THR A 119 -15.05 17.98 -10.86
N VAL A 120 -14.30 19.07 -10.67
CA VAL A 120 -14.59 20.36 -11.33
C VAL A 120 -14.49 20.22 -12.85
N ILE A 121 -13.46 19.55 -13.36
CA ILE A 121 -13.28 19.33 -14.80
C ILE A 121 -14.38 18.42 -15.34
N VAL A 122 -14.66 17.27 -14.71
CA VAL A 122 -15.69 16.34 -15.19
C VAL A 122 -17.08 16.98 -15.24
N PHE A 123 -17.48 17.70 -14.18
CA PHE A 123 -18.85 18.20 -14.06
C PHE A 123 -19.06 19.61 -14.60
N SER A 124 -18.08 20.51 -14.40
CA SER A 124 -18.27 21.95 -14.65
C SER A 124 -17.39 22.50 -15.78
N GLN A 125 -16.26 21.87 -16.08
CA GLN A 125 -15.33 22.31 -17.13
C GLN A 125 -14.89 21.15 -18.04
N PRO A 126 -15.82 20.37 -18.63
CA PRO A 126 -15.48 19.14 -19.36
C PRO A 126 -14.61 19.37 -20.60
N HIS A 127 -14.62 20.58 -21.15
CA HIS A 127 -13.71 21.00 -22.23
C HIS A 127 -12.22 20.89 -21.84
N ARG A 128 -11.89 20.78 -20.55
CA ARG A 128 -10.52 20.62 -20.02
C ARG A 128 -10.14 19.17 -19.73
N VAL A 129 -10.93 18.18 -20.18
CA VAL A 129 -10.65 16.76 -19.90
C VAL A 129 -9.25 16.32 -20.37
N GLU A 130 -8.82 16.77 -21.55
CA GLU A 130 -7.50 16.43 -22.09
C GLU A 130 -6.35 16.99 -21.23
N GLU A 131 -6.58 18.13 -20.56
CA GLU A 131 -5.62 18.71 -19.61
C GLU A 131 -5.43 17.80 -18.40
N ILE A 132 -6.50 17.23 -17.84
CA ILE A 132 -6.37 16.33 -16.68
C ILE A 132 -5.69 15.01 -17.07
N LEU A 133 -5.97 14.48 -18.26
CA LEU A 133 -5.29 13.29 -18.79
C LEU A 133 -3.78 13.55 -18.93
N THR A 134 -3.40 14.71 -19.45
CA THR A 134 -1.99 15.09 -19.63
C THR A 134 -1.27 15.27 -18.29
N ARG A 135 -1.92 15.95 -17.33
CA ARG A 135 -1.37 16.11 -15.98
C ARG A 135 -1.20 14.77 -15.28
N PHE A 136 -2.16 13.88 -15.44
CA PHE A 136 -2.12 12.55 -14.87
C PHE A 136 -1.02 11.69 -15.48
N GLU A 137 -0.82 11.72 -16.80
CA GLU A 137 0.27 10.97 -17.42
C GLU A 137 1.64 11.45 -16.89
N ASN A 138 1.83 12.76 -16.72
CA ASN A 138 3.04 13.29 -16.08
C ASN A 138 3.20 12.80 -14.62
N LEU A 139 2.12 12.80 -13.83
CA LEU A 139 2.14 12.24 -12.47
C LEU A 139 2.50 10.75 -12.49
N MET A 140 1.87 9.96 -13.37
CA MET A 140 2.09 8.52 -13.49
C MET A 140 3.54 8.20 -13.86
N GLN A 141 4.11 8.90 -14.84
CA GLN A 141 5.51 8.71 -15.25
C GLN A 141 6.48 8.97 -14.09
N LYS A 142 6.29 10.08 -13.37
CA LYS A 142 7.11 10.42 -12.20
C LYS A 142 6.95 9.40 -11.08
N TYR A 143 5.72 8.96 -10.83
CA TYR A 143 5.41 7.94 -9.83
C TYR A 143 6.10 6.61 -10.15
N ILE A 144 5.97 6.11 -11.39
CA ILE A 144 6.59 4.85 -11.82
C ILE A 144 8.11 4.91 -11.62
N ALA A 145 8.75 5.99 -12.08
CA ALA A 145 10.18 6.17 -11.92
C ALA A 145 10.62 6.15 -10.44
N GLN A 146 9.87 6.84 -9.58
CA GLN A 146 10.16 6.88 -8.15
C GLN A 146 9.92 5.52 -7.48
N TYR A 147 8.82 4.85 -7.81
CA TYR A 147 8.47 3.54 -7.25
C TYR A 147 9.49 2.47 -7.63
N LEU A 148 9.91 2.42 -8.91
CA LEU A 148 10.92 1.45 -9.35
C LEU A 148 12.28 1.67 -8.69
N LYS A 149 12.65 2.93 -8.47
CA LYS A 149 13.85 3.29 -7.69
C LYS A 149 13.71 2.82 -6.24
N PHE A 150 12.61 3.17 -5.59
CA PHE A 150 12.31 2.73 -4.22
C PHE A 150 12.37 1.20 -4.09
N HIS A 151 11.68 0.48 -4.97
CA HIS A 151 11.62 -0.98 -4.94
C HIS A 151 13.03 -1.58 -5.00
N ARG A 152 13.88 -1.09 -5.91
CA ARG A 152 15.27 -1.56 -6.04
C ARG A 152 16.09 -1.27 -4.79
N GLU A 153 16.12 -0.01 -4.34
CA GLU A 153 16.93 0.42 -3.20
C GLU A 153 16.47 -0.22 -1.90
N HIS A 154 15.16 -0.37 -1.70
CA HIS A 154 14.60 -1.06 -0.55
C HIS A 154 14.96 -2.54 -0.58
N ASN A 155 14.86 -3.20 -1.75
CA ASN A 155 15.23 -4.60 -1.88
C ASN A 155 16.72 -4.85 -1.62
N GLU A 156 17.60 -3.97 -2.10
CA GLU A 156 19.04 -4.02 -1.79
C GLU A 156 19.30 -3.96 -0.28
N LYS A 157 18.58 -3.10 0.44
CA LYS A 157 18.67 -3.03 1.91
C LYS A 157 18.16 -4.31 2.57
N LEU A 158 17.05 -4.88 2.10
CA LEU A 158 16.52 -6.15 2.59
C LEU A 158 17.51 -7.29 2.38
N ILE A 159 18.14 -7.38 1.21
CA ILE A 159 19.18 -8.37 0.92
C ILE A 159 20.35 -8.21 1.88
N ALA A 160 20.78 -6.98 2.16
CA ALA A 160 21.89 -6.70 3.06
C ALA A 160 21.62 -7.15 4.51
N ILE A 161 20.37 -7.02 4.98
CA ILE A 161 19.99 -7.43 6.35
C ILE A 161 19.57 -8.90 6.46
N SER A 162 19.34 -9.59 5.34
CA SER A 162 18.85 -10.98 5.31
C SER A 162 19.67 -11.93 6.21
N PRO A 163 21.02 -11.90 6.20
CA PRO A 163 21.80 -12.76 7.10
C PRO A 163 21.55 -12.47 8.58
N SER A 164 21.46 -11.18 8.97
CA SER A 164 21.15 -10.80 10.35
C SER A 164 19.73 -11.19 10.74
N PHE A 165 18.78 -11.09 9.80
CA PHE A 165 17.40 -11.49 10.02
C PHE A 165 17.28 -13.01 10.24
N GLU A 166 17.96 -13.84 9.45
CA GLU A 166 18.02 -15.29 9.66
C GLU A 166 18.61 -15.64 11.04
N ILE A 167 19.70 -14.97 11.42
CA ILE A 167 20.29 -15.12 12.76
C ILE A 167 19.29 -14.78 13.86
N LEU A 168 18.48 -13.73 13.65
CA LEU A 168 17.50 -13.29 14.62
C LEU A 168 16.37 -14.31 14.79
N LEU A 169 15.87 -14.86 13.68
CA LEU A 169 14.86 -15.93 13.69
C LEU A 169 15.38 -17.18 14.42
N ASP A 170 16.65 -17.54 14.20
CA ASP A 170 17.29 -18.64 14.93
C ASP A 170 17.36 -18.38 16.44
N LYS A 171 17.71 -17.16 16.87
CA LYS A 171 17.72 -16.79 18.30
C LYS A 171 16.33 -16.93 18.91
N ILE A 172 15.30 -16.44 18.22
CA ILE A 172 13.90 -16.54 18.67
C ILE A 172 13.52 -18.01 18.85
N ARG A 173 13.75 -18.85 17.83
CA ARG A 173 13.45 -20.30 17.87
C ARG A 173 14.15 -21.01 19.03
N ILE A 174 15.39 -20.67 19.33
CA ILE A 174 16.13 -21.25 20.46
C ILE A 174 15.49 -20.82 21.80
N MET A 175 15.15 -19.54 21.95
CA MET A 175 14.49 -19.05 23.16
C MET A 175 13.12 -19.70 23.36
N GLU A 176 12.31 -19.87 22.32
CA GLU A 176 11.03 -20.59 22.39
C GLU A 176 11.19 -22.03 22.90
N ASN A 177 12.21 -22.72 22.41
CA ASN A 177 12.49 -24.08 22.84
C ASN A 177 12.95 -24.13 24.30
N LEU A 178 13.82 -23.20 24.72
CA LEU A 178 14.29 -23.12 26.11
C LEU A 178 13.21 -22.65 27.08
N TYR A 179 12.23 -21.87 26.62
CA TYR A 179 11.06 -21.47 27.39
C TYR A 179 10.22 -22.67 27.87
N SER A 180 10.35 -23.83 27.23
CA SER A 180 9.72 -25.07 27.72
C SER A 180 10.30 -25.59 29.04
N ILE A 181 11.47 -25.10 29.47
CA ILE A 181 12.14 -25.49 30.72
C ILE A 181 11.76 -24.49 31.82
N PRO A 182 11.08 -24.91 32.92
CA PRO A 182 10.50 -23.99 33.90
C PRO A 182 11.46 -22.96 34.48
N ILE A 183 12.70 -23.35 34.80
CA ILE A 183 13.70 -22.45 35.39
C ILE A 183 14.17 -21.34 34.43
N LEU A 184 14.02 -21.54 33.12
CA LEU A 184 14.45 -20.60 32.08
C LEU A 184 13.32 -19.69 31.57
N GLN A 185 12.06 -20.00 31.88
CA GLN A 185 10.89 -19.25 31.42
C GLN A 185 11.01 -17.72 31.59
N PRO A 186 11.42 -17.18 32.76
CA PRO A 186 11.49 -15.71 32.94
C PRO A 186 12.49 -15.02 32.00
N TYR A 187 13.49 -15.75 31.52
CA TYR A 187 14.57 -15.22 30.71
C TYR A 187 14.30 -15.37 29.22
N CYS A 188 13.57 -16.41 28.82
CA CYS A 188 13.36 -16.77 27.42
C CYS A 188 11.93 -16.47 26.92
N ASP A 189 11.10 -15.78 27.71
CA ASP A 189 9.80 -15.25 27.25
C ASP A 189 10.01 -14.23 26.11
N ILE A 190 9.35 -14.48 24.98
CA ILE A 190 9.43 -13.67 23.75
C ILE A 190 8.08 -13.03 23.38
N SER A 191 7.08 -13.06 24.27
CA SER A 191 5.73 -12.53 24.00
C SER A 191 5.74 -11.07 23.54
N GLU A 192 6.70 -10.27 24.01
CA GLU A 192 6.92 -8.88 23.57
C GLU A 192 7.37 -8.71 22.11
N PHE A 193 7.75 -9.80 21.43
CA PHE A 193 8.21 -9.81 20.04
C PHE A 193 7.19 -10.41 19.06
N GLN A 194 5.98 -10.73 19.51
CA GLN A 194 4.95 -11.29 18.63
C GLN A 194 4.62 -10.34 17.47
N ASP A 195 4.48 -9.05 17.75
CA ASP A 195 4.26 -8.02 16.72
C ASP A 195 5.38 -8.03 15.66
N PHE A 196 6.62 -8.32 16.07
CA PHE A 196 7.74 -8.42 15.14
C PHE A 196 7.61 -9.62 14.22
N MET A 197 7.20 -10.77 14.76
CA MET A 197 6.97 -11.97 13.96
C MET A 197 5.86 -11.75 12.92
N ASP A 198 4.80 -11.03 13.28
CA ASP A 198 3.66 -10.76 12.39
C ASP A 198 4.03 -9.89 11.18
N VAL A 199 4.98 -8.96 11.37
CA VAL A 199 5.46 -8.07 10.30
C VAL A 199 6.74 -8.55 9.62
N SER A 200 7.39 -9.59 10.14
CA SER A 200 8.68 -10.11 9.68
C SER A 200 8.71 -10.50 8.19
N ARG A 201 7.56 -10.89 7.62
CA ARG A 201 7.41 -11.16 6.18
C ARG A 201 7.77 -9.97 5.28
N LEU A 202 7.66 -8.74 5.79
CA LEU A 202 8.04 -7.53 5.07
C LEU A 202 9.56 -7.39 4.93
N LEU A 203 10.34 -8.10 5.75
CA LEU A 203 11.80 -8.14 5.68
C LEU A 203 12.32 -9.09 4.61
N ILE A 204 11.46 -9.90 4.00
CA ILE A 204 11.85 -10.82 2.93
C ILE A 204 12.09 -10.02 1.63
N PRO A 205 13.28 -10.12 1.01
CA PRO A 205 13.53 -9.51 -0.29
C PRO A 205 12.56 -10.01 -1.37
N CYS A 206 12.20 -9.14 -2.30
CA CYS A 206 11.48 -9.49 -3.52
C CYS A 206 12.47 -10.02 -4.56
N GLU A 207 12.17 -11.16 -5.17
CA GLU A 207 12.99 -11.72 -6.26
C GLU A 207 12.59 -11.13 -7.63
N HIS A 208 11.35 -10.65 -7.77
CA HIS A 208 10.88 -10.03 -9.00
C HIS A 208 11.40 -8.61 -9.19
N ASN A 209 11.76 -8.31 -10.44
CA ASN A 209 12.12 -6.97 -10.89
C ASN A 209 10.95 -6.40 -11.72
N PRO A 210 10.05 -5.61 -11.12
CA PRO A 210 8.88 -5.12 -11.82
C PRO A 210 9.24 -4.17 -12.96
N THR A 211 8.45 -4.21 -14.02
CA THR A 211 8.54 -3.36 -15.21
C THR A 211 7.64 -2.12 -15.08
N GLU A 212 7.90 -1.09 -15.88
CA GLU A 212 7.06 0.12 -15.91
C GLU A 212 5.59 -0.21 -16.23
N ASP A 213 5.34 -1.14 -17.15
CA ASP A 213 3.99 -1.56 -17.52
C ASP A 213 3.28 -2.25 -16.35
N GLU A 214 3.96 -3.11 -15.60
CA GLU A 214 3.36 -3.75 -14.42
C GLU A 214 3.01 -2.72 -13.35
N ILE A 215 3.88 -1.72 -13.11
CA ILE A 215 3.61 -0.64 -12.15
C ILE A 215 2.51 0.28 -12.67
N ARG A 216 2.43 0.55 -13.96
CA ARG A 216 1.30 1.27 -14.54
C ARG A 216 -0.01 0.53 -14.25
N HIS A 217 -0.07 -0.77 -14.48
CA HIS A 217 -1.31 -1.53 -14.28
C HIS A 217 -1.70 -1.71 -12.81
N ASN A 218 -0.74 -2.02 -11.94
CA ASN A 218 -0.99 -2.44 -10.55
C ASN A 218 -0.65 -1.37 -9.51
N PHE A 219 0.04 -0.30 -9.91
CA PHE A 219 0.62 0.76 -9.07
C PHE A 219 1.71 0.31 -8.11
N VAL A 220 1.81 -0.98 -7.81
CA VAL A 220 2.87 -1.59 -7.01
C VAL A 220 3.41 -2.84 -7.69
N CYS A 221 4.53 -3.37 -7.21
CA CYS A 221 5.05 -4.66 -7.62
C CYS A 221 3.98 -5.74 -7.41
N PRO A 222 3.63 -6.53 -8.45
CA PRO A 222 2.55 -7.51 -8.35
C PRO A 222 2.85 -8.65 -7.37
N GLU A 223 4.13 -8.95 -7.13
CA GLU A 223 4.56 -10.03 -6.23
C GLU A 223 4.64 -9.57 -4.78
N CYS A 224 5.51 -8.60 -4.47
CA CYS A 224 5.76 -8.21 -3.08
C CYS A 224 4.74 -7.21 -2.54
N ARG A 225 4.06 -6.46 -3.42
CA ARG A 225 3.05 -5.42 -3.11
C ARG A 225 3.52 -4.35 -2.11
N LYS A 226 4.83 -4.22 -1.90
CA LYS A 226 5.40 -3.22 -1.00
C LYS A 226 5.11 -1.82 -1.51
N THR A 227 4.89 -0.91 -0.58
CA THR A 227 4.60 0.50 -0.73
C THR A 227 5.70 1.33 -0.07
N PHE A 228 5.71 2.64 -0.28
CA PHE A 228 6.69 3.53 0.37
C PHE A 228 6.61 3.51 1.91
N LEU A 229 5.45 3.16 2.48
CA LEU A 229 5.29 3.04 3.94
C LEU A 229 6.07 1.85 4.51
N ASP A 230 6.29 0.81 3.70
CA ASP A 230 7.05 -0.38 4.13
C ASP A 230 8.55 -0.07 4.32
N ALA A 231 9.03 1.11 3.91
CA ALA A 231 10.40 1.55 4.19
C ALA A 231 10.74 1.56 5.69
N GLU A 232 9.74 1.80 6.55
CA GLU A 232 9.91 1.88 8.00
C GLU A 232 10.25 0.53 8.66
N ILE A 233 10.01 -0.59 7.96
CA ILE A 233 10.30 -1.94 8.48
C ILE A 233 11.78 -2.11 8.83
N LEU A 234 12.68 -1.40 8.13
CA LEU A 234 14.11 -1.45 8.38
C LEU A 234 14.48 -0.87 9.76
N ASN A 235 13.87 0.27 10.13
CA ASN A 235 14.09 0.89 11.44
C ASN A 235 13.51 0.01 12.56
N TYR A 236 12.38 -0.62 12.28
CA TYR A 236 11.75 -1.56 13.20
C TYR A 236 12.64 -2.79 13.41
N PHE A 237 13.23 -3.33 12.34
CA PHE A 237 14.20 -4.43 12.42
C PHE A 237 15.42 -4.08 13.27
N GLU A 238 16.07 -2.94 13.05
CA GLU A 238 17.25 -2.53 13.85
C GLU A 238 16.93 -2.41 15.35
N THR A 239 15.71 -2.01 15.68
CA THR A 239 15.26 -1.93 17.07
C THR A 239 14.98 -3.31 17.65
N ALA A 240 14.31 -4.18 16.89
CA ALA A 240 14.03 -5.55 17.28
C ALA A 240 15.31 -6.37 17.44
N GLU A 241 16.25 -6.26 16.50
CA GLU A 241 17.53 -6.98 16.50
C GLU A 241 18.31 -6.76 17.81
N ARG A 242 18.39 -5.50 18.27
CA ARG A 242 19.07 -5.16 19.53
C ARG A 242 18.36 -5.75 20.74
N LYS A 243 17.04 -5.66 20.79
CA LYS A 243 16.24 -6.14 21.93
C LYS A 243 16.28 -7.67 22.04
N ILE A 244 16.00 -8.36 20.93
CA ILE A 244 16.02 -9.82 20.85
C ILE A 244 17.44 -10.34 21.11
N SER A 245 18.47 -9.71 20.56
CA SER A 245 19.85 -10.13 20.83
C SER A 245 20.20 -10.01 22.32
N LYS A 246 19.84 -8.90 22.97
CA LYS A 246 20.05 -8.74 24.41
C LYS A 246 19.30 -9.80 25.22
N LYS A 247 18.02 -10.03 24.89
CA LYS A 247 17.18 -11.03 25.55
C LYS A 247 17.75 -12.45 25.37
N PHE A 248 18.23 -12.76 24.18
CA PHE A 248 18.91 -14.01 23.88
C PHE A 248 20.16 -14.18 24.74
N ASP A 249 21.02 -13.17 24.82
CA ASP A 249 22.23 -13.22 25.64
C ASP A 249 21.90 -13.42 27.13
N ASP A 250 20.82 -12.79 27.62
CA ASP A 250 20.36 -12.96 29.00
C ASP A 250 19.79 -14.39 29.24
N CYS A 251 19.04 -14.95 28.29
CA CYS A 251 18.59 -16.34 28.31
C CYS A 251 19.78 -17.32 28.28
N MET A 252 20.82 -17.06 27.48
CA MET A 252 22.04 -17.89 27.44
C MET A 252 22.84 -17.82 28.74
N LYS A 253 22.97 -16.63 29.35
CA LYS A 253 23.63 -16.50 30.66
C LYS A 253 22.88 -17.26 31.75
N ALA A 254 21.55 -17.17 31.76
CA ALA A 254 20.73 -17.92 32.69
C ALA A 254 20.90 -19.43 32.48
N LEU A 255 20.90 -19.89 31.23
CA LEU A 255 21.17 -21.29 30.90
C LEU A 255 22.54 -21.75 31.39
N ALA A 256 23.61 -21.00 31.09
CA ALA A 256 24.96 -21.32 31.51
C ALA A 256 25.10 -21.37 33.04
N TYR A 257 24.49 -20.39 33.74
CA TYR A 257 24.50 -20.33 35.20
C TYR A 257 23.80 -21.55 35.81
N ASN A 258 22.57 -21.84 35.41
CA ASN A 258 21.80 -22.95 35.98
C ASN A 258 22.41 -24.32 35.64
N LEU A 259 22.98 -24.49 34.43
CA LEU A 259 23.70 -25.71 34.09
C LEU A 259 24.97 -25.88 34.92
N SER A 260 25.73 -24.81 35.13
CA SER A 260 26.97 -24.85 35.93
C SER A 260 26.68 -25.18 37.40
N ASP A 261 25.62 -24.57 37.96
CA ASP A 261 25.15 -24.81 39.34
C ASP A 261 24.81 -26.30 39.54
N LYS A 262 24.01 -26.88 38.64
CA LYS A 262 23.65 -28.30 38.65
C LYS A 262 24.83 -29.24 38.47
N ILE A 263 25.77 -28.92 37.58
CA ILE A 263 26.98 -29.75 37.36
C ILE A 263 27.85 -29.76 38.61
N ILE A 264 28.08 -28.60 39.24
CA ILE A 264 28.88 -28.48 40.47
C ILE A 264 28.25 -29.26 41.62
N ASP A 265 26.92 -29.24 41.76
CA ASP A 265 26.22 -29.97 42.82
C ASP A 265 26.22 -31.51 42.61
N SER A 266 26.45 -31.98 41.38
CA SER A 266 26.34 -33.39 40.99
C SER A 266 27.67 -34.17 40.90
N GLU A 267 28.83 -33.48 40.85
CA GLU A 267 30.13 -34.12 40.64
C GLU A 267 31.02 -34.12 41.91
N ASP A 268 31.51 -35.30 42.29
CA ASP A 268 32.46 -35.48 43.40
C ASP A 268 33.89 -34.95 43.11
N ASP A 269 34.20 -34.61 41.84
CA ASP A 269 35.52 -34.11 41.40
C ASP A 269 35.45 -32.61 40.99
N PRO A 270 35.91 -31.69 41.86
CA PRO A 270 35.81 -30.25 41.65
C PRO A 270 36.52 -29.72 40.40
N VAL A 271 37.60 -30.40 39.96
CA VAL A 271 38.40 -29.95 38.80
C VAL A 271 37.69 -30.32 37.50
N LYS A 272 37.06 -31.49 37.46
CA LYS A 272 36.26 -31.94 36.32
C LYS A 272 34.98 -31.09 36.18
N SER A 273 34.38 -30.71 37.29
CA SER A 273 33.18 -29.85 37.31
C SER A 273 33.50 -28.44 36.83
N LEU A 274 34.64 -27.90 37.26
CA LEU A 274 35.11 -26.59 36.80
C LEU A 274 35.40 -26.58 35.29
N VAL A 275 36.01 -27.65 34.74
CA VAL A 275 36.26 -27.75 33.29
C VAL A 275 34.96 -27.91 32.51
N GLN A 276 33.99 -28.70 33.00
CA GLN A 276 32.68 -28.82 32.36
C GLN A 276 31.87 -27.51 32.43
N ALA A 277 31.88 -26.81 33.56
CA ALA A 277 31.24 -25.50 33.72
C ALA A 277 31.87 -24.45 32.78
N ILE A 278 33.20 -24.46 32.59
CA ILE A 278 33.89 -23.58 31.62
C ILE A 278 33.49 -23.93 30.18
N ILE A 279 33.35 -25.21 29.82
CA ILE A 279 32.90 -25.64 28.49
C ILE A 279 31.45 -25.21 28.23
N VAL A 280 30.60 -25.24 29.27
CA VAL A 280 29.21 -24.78 29.21
C VAL A 280 29.12 -23.24 29.23
N SER A 281 30.16 -22.50 29.60
CA SER A 281 30.13 -21.02 29.60
C SER A 281 30.27 -20.39 28.20
N ASP A 282 30.72 -21.15 27.19
CA ASP A 282 30.86 -20.70 25.79
C ASP A 282 29.61 -21.09 24.95
N LEU A 283 28.42 -20.69 25.41
CA LEU A 283 27.14 -20.95 24.71
C LEU A 283 26.93 -20.09 23.46
N ASP A 284 27.86 -19.22 23.11
CA ASP A 284 27.78 -18.40 21.88
C ASP A 284 27.66 -19.28 20.62
N LYS A 285 28.12 -20.54 20.70
CA LYS A 285 28.03 -21.54 19.62
C LYS A 285 26.77 -22.38 19.65
N ILE A 286 25.90 -22.23 20.67
CA ILE A 286 24.73 -23.09 20.86
C ILE A 286 23.83 -23.08 19.61
N ARG A 287 23.73 -21.94 18.92
CA ARG A 287 22.97 -21.81 17.67
C ARG A 287 23.38 -22.81 16.59
N ASN A 288 24.66 -23.12 16.50
CA ASN A 288 25.19 -24.01 15.45
C ASN A 288 24.99 -25.50 15.77
N ILE A 289 24.64 -25.83 17.02
CA ILE A 289 24.53 -27.22 17.51
C ILE A 289 23.16 -27.52 18.14
N PHE A 290 22.27 -26.52 18.21
CA PHE A 290 20.96 -26.63 18.83
C PHE A 290 20.12 -27.66 18.08
N SER A 291 19.66 -28.68 18.81
CA SER A 291 18.89 -29.80 18.30
C SER A 291 17.99 -30.34 19.40
N ASP A 292 16.92 -31.05 19.04
CA ASP A 292 15.99 -31.64 20.02
C ASP A 292 16.72 -32.55 21.03
N LYS A 293 17.74 -33.27 20.57
CA LYS A 293 18.59 -34.11 21.44
C LYS A 293 19.39 -33.28 22.44
N LEU A 294 19.87 -32.10 22.04
CA LEU A 294 20.56 -31.19 22.94
C LEU A 294 19.58 -30.56 23.93
N LEU A 295 18.41 -30.13 23.46
CA LEU A 295 17.35 -29.59 24.30
C LEU A 295 16.92 -30.60 25.38
N GLU A 296 16.72 -31.87 25.00
CA GLU A 296 16.33 -32.92 25.95
C GLU A 296 17.43 -33.17 26.99
N ARG A 297 18.71 -33.15 26.59
CA ARG A 297 19.83 -33.25 27.54
C ARG A 297 19.87 -32.07 28.52
N ILE A 298 19.65 -30.86 28.02
CA ILE A 298 19.58 -29.66 28.86
C ILE A 298 18.42 -29.80 29.86
N ARG A 299 17.26 -30.28 29.39
CA ARG A 299 16.09 -30.52 30.23
C ARG A 299 16.41 -31.53 31.33
N THR A 300 16.98 -32.69 31.01
CA THR A 300 17.38 -33.70 32.00
C THR A 300 18.30 -33.12 33.07
N ILE A 301 19.34 -32.38 32.69
CA ILE A 301 20.30 -31.80 33.65
C ILE A 301 19.65 -30.77 34.59
N LEU A 302 18.72 -29.96 34.07
CA LEU A 302 18.12 -28.87 34.84
C LEU A 302 16.91 -29.31 35.68
N GLU A 303 16.24 -30.40 35.31
CA GLU A 303 15.05 -30.92 35.97
C GLU A 303 15.33 -32.09 36.93
N ASP A 304 16.46 -32.79 36.79
CA ASP A 304 16.99 -33.74 37.80
C ASP A 304 17.55 -33.01 39.03
#